data_AF-A0A832H005-F1
#
_entry.id   AF-A0A832H005-F1
#
_cell.length_a   1.000
_cell.length_b   1.000
_cell.length_c   1.000
_cell.angle_alpha   90.00
_cell.angle_beta   90.00
_cell.angle_gamma   90.00
#
_symmetry.space_group_name_H-M   'P 1'
#
loop_
_entity.id
_entity.type
_entity.pdbx_description
1 polymer ?
#
loop_
_entity_poly.entity_id
_entity_poly.type
_entity_poly.pdbx_seq_one_letter_code
_entity_poly.pdbx_strand_id
1 'polypeptide(L)' 'MESVLGALDSQVVLLIAAIAVAVLLLRLFFRVLSVGLGMILTIVAIVLVLQYVFGISPRELWFEISHLPQYLVRLAKSIG' A
#
# COMPACT_ATOMS: atom_id res chain seq x y z
N MET A 1 41.94 -24.35 19.59
CA MET A 1 41.69 -23.94 18.19
C MET A 1 40.31 -24.37 17.68
N GLU A 2 39.71 -25.44 18.21
CA GLU A 2 38.37 -25.92 17.82
C GLU A 2 37.20 -24.99 18.22
N SER A 3 37.34 -24.23 19.32
CA SER A 3 36.33 -23.25 19.76
C SER A 3 36.17 -22.04 18.84
N VAL A 4 37.23 -21.68 18.11
CA VAL A 4 37.21 -20.56 17.14
C VAL A 4 36.50 -20.98 15.85
N LEU A 5 36.61 -22.25 15.46
CA LEU A 5 35.93 -22.80 14.28
C LEU A 5 34.40 -22.92 14.49
N GLY A 6 33.95 -23.37 15.67
CA GLY A 6 32.52 -23.43 16.00
C GLY A 6 31.84 -22.05 16.13
N ALA A 7 32.58 -21.02 16.55
CA ALA A 7 32.09 -19.65 16.59
C ALA A 7 31.90 -19.05 15.18
N LEU A 8 32.78 -19.40 14.24
CA LEU A 8 32.66 -18.99 12.83
C LEU A 8 31.44 -19.62 12.16
N ASP A 9 31.15 -20.90 12.40
CA ASP A 9 29.95 -21.57 11.84
C ASP A 9 28.65 -20.92 12.32
N SER A 10 28.52 -20.64 13.62
CA SER A 10 27.33 -19.97 14.15
C SER A 10 27.15 -18.57 13.56
N GLN A 11 28.23 -17.81 13.41
CA GLN A 11 28.18 -16.46 12.87
C GLN A 11 27.87 -16.42 11.38
N VAL A 12 28.41 -17.36 10.60
CA VAL A 12 28.09 -17.52 9.18
C VAL A 12 26.63 -17.94 8.99
N VAL A 13 26.14 -18.89 9.80
CA VAL A 13 24.74 -19.30 9.78
C VAL A 13 23.81 -18.13 10.15
N LEU A 14 24.17 -17.34 11.16
CA LEU A 14 23.39 -16.17 11.57
C LEU A 14 23.37 -15.09 10.48
N LEU A 15 24.51 -14.86 9.81
CA LEU A 15 24.59 -13.95 8.67
C LEU A 15 23.68 -14.39 7.51
N ILE A 16 23.72 -15.68 7.16
CA ILE A 16 22.87 -16.24 6.10
C ILE A 16 21.39 -16.13 6.48
N ALA A 17 21.04 -16.45 7.73
CA ALA A 17 19.67 -16.32 8.23
C ALA A 17 19.19 -14.87 8.20
N ALA A 18 20.03 -13.91 8.62
CA ALA A 18 19.72 -12.49 8.58
C ALA A 18 19.49 -12.00 7.15
N ILE A 19 20.33 -12.41 6.20
CA ILE A 19 20.17 -12.08 4.78
C ILE A 19 18.86 -12.69 4.24
N ALA A 20 18.57 -13.94 4.56
CA ALA A 20 17.32 -14.60 4.14
C ALA A 20 16.09 -13.85 4.65
N VAL A 21 16.06 -13.49 5.94
CA VAL A 21 14.97 -12.72 6.54
C VAL A 21 14.85 -11.34 5.92
N ALA A 22 15.97 -10.62 5.73
CA ALA A 22 15.96 -9.30 5.09
C ALA A 22 15.39 -9.35 3.66
N VAL A 23 15.77 -10.36 2.86
CA VAL A 23 15.23 -10.56 1.51
C VAL A 23 13.73 -10.88 1.55
N LEU A 24 13.27 -11.69 2.50
CA LEU A 24 11.85 -11.99 2.67
C LEU A 24 11.05 -10.74 3.03
N LEU A 25 11.55 -9.91 3.95
CA LEU A 25 10.93 -8.63 4.30
C LEU A 25 10.90 -7.67 3.11
N LEU A 26 12.00 -7.59 2.36
CA LEU A 26 12.07 -6.74 1.18
C LEU A 26 11.06 -7.18 0.10
N ARG A 27 10.94 -8.50 -0.14
CA ARG A 27 9.92 -9.05 -1.05
C ARG A 27 8.51 -8.77 -0.57
N LEU A 28 8.25 -8.89 0.73
CA LEU A 28 6.95 -8.59 1.31
C LEU A 28 6.59 -7.11 1.12
N PHE A 29 7.54 -6.21 1.38
CA PHE A 29 7.38 -4.78 1.17
C PHE A 29 7.01 -4.44 -0.28
N PHE A 30 7.78 -4.96 -1.25
CA PHE A 30 7.47 -4.75 -2.67
C PHE A 30 6.13 -5.36 -3.08
N ARG A 31 5.76 -6.52 -2.53
CA ARG A 31 4.46 -7.13 -2.80
C ARG A 31 3.32 -6.26 -2.30
N VAL A 32 3.39 -5.76 -1.06
CA VAL A 32 2.38 -4.85 -0.51
C VAL A 32 2.29 -3.56 -1.33
N LEU A 33 3.44 -2.99 -1.71
CA LEU A 33 3.47 -1.79 -2.53
C LEU A 33 2.84 -2.04 -3.91
N SER A 34 3.14 -3.18 -4.55
CA SER A 34 2.59 -3.54 -5.87
C SER A 34 1.06 -3.71 -5.87
N VAL A 35 0.49 -4.23 -4.79
CA VAL A 35 -0.97 -4.36 -4.63
C VAL A 35 -1.63 -2.98 -4.54
N GLY A 36 -1.00 -2.03 -3.85
CA GLY A 36 -1.48 -0.65 -3.77
C GLY A 36 -1.32 0.13 -5.07
N LEU A 37 -0.22 -0.08 -5.80
CA LEU A 37 0.12 0.68 -7.01
C LEU A 37 -0.92 0.52 -8.12
N GLY A 38 -1.46 -0.69 -8.33
CA GLY A 38 -2.49 -0.91 -9.35
C GLY A 38 -3.77 -0.12 -9.06
N MET A 39 -4.21 -0.11 -7.80
CA MET A 39 -5.39 0.64 -7.37
C MET A 39 -5.16 2.15 -7.48
N ILE A 40 -3.99 2.64 -7.03
CA ILE A 40 -3.62 4.06 -7.15
C ILE A 40 -3.57 4.49 -8.62
N LEU A 41 -2.94 3.71 -9.50
CA LEU A 41 -2.89 3.99 -10.94
C LEU A 41 -4.29 4.05 -11.56
N THR A 42 -5.18 3.15 -11.15
CA THR A 42 -6.57 3.14 -11.63
C THR A 42 -7.33 4.39 -11.18
N ILE A 43 -7.18 4.79 -9.91
CA ILE A 43 -7.77 6.02 -9.37
C ILE A 43 -7.22 7.23 -10.13
N VAL A 44 -5.91 7.31 -10.34
CA VAL A 44 -5.28 8.39 -11.11
C VAL A 44 -5.81 8.43 -12.53
N ALA A 45 -5.94 7.28 -13.21
CA ALA A 45 -6.51 7.22 -14.56
C ALA A 45 -7.95 7.74 -14.60
N ILE A 46 -8.81 7.33 -13.67
CA ILE A 46 -10.19 7.82 -13.56
C ILE A 46 -10.21 9.33 -13.32
N VAL A 47 -9.40 9.81 -12.37
CA VAL A 47 -9.30 11.23 -12.03
C VAL A 47 -8.77 12.07 -13.21
N LEU A 48 -7.87 11.52 -14.03
CA LEU A 48 -7.43 12.17 -15.27
C LEU A 48 -8.55 12.21 -16.31
N VAL A 49 -9.28 11.11 -16.51
CA VAL A 49 -10.44 11.10 -17.42
C VAL A 49 -11.47 12.14 -16.98
N LEU A 50 -11.79 12.21 -15.69
CA LEU A 50 -12.72 13.21 -15.14
C LEU A 50 -12.23 14.65 -15.36
N GLN A 51 -10.93 14.89 -15.19
CA GLN A 51 -10.34 16.20 -15.48
C GLN A 51 -10.38 16.56 -16.96
N TYR A 52 -9.92 15.68 -17.85
CA TYR A 52 -9.75 15.99 -19.27
C TYR A 52 -11.05 15.92 -20.07
N VAL A 53 -11.98 15.01 -19.70
CA VAL A 53 -13.25 14.83 -20.43
C VAL A 53 -14.35 15.69 -19.84
N PHE A 54 -14.43 15.78 -18.50
CA PHE A 54 -15.53 16.46 -17.82
C PHE A 54 -15.14 17.82 -17.23
N GLY A 55 -13.86 18.19 -17.25
CA GLY A 55 -13.38 19.46 -16.71
C GLY A 55 -13.39 19.53 -15.18
N ILE A 56 -13.58 18.40 -14.48
CA ILE A 56 -13.75 18.36 -13.02
C ILE A 56 -12.38 18.35 -12.34
N SER A 57 -12.15 19.29 -11.42
CA SER A 57 -10.91 19.35 -10.66
C SER A 57 -10.85 18.23 -9.61
N PRO A 58 -9.67 17.63 -9.34
CA PRO A 58 -9.53 16.63 -8.29
C PRO A 58 -9.89 17.17 -6.90
N ARG A 59 -9.76 18.49 -6.68
CA ARG A 59 -10.21 19.13 -5.44
C ARG A 59 -11.73 19.16 -5.29
N GLU A 60 -12.46 19.39 -6.39
CA GLU A 60 -13.92 19.36 -6.41
C GLU A 60 -14.42 17.93 -6.20
N LEU A 61 -13.78 16.95 -6.84
CA LEU A 61 -14.09 15.54 -6.63
C LEU A 61 -13.91 15.12 -5.17
N TRP A 62 -12.79 15.54 -4.56
CA TRP A 62 -12.51 15.26 -3.15
C TRP A 62 -13.51 15.93 -2.21
N PHE A 63 -13.90 17.18 -2.51
CA PHE A 63 -14.92 17.90 -1.77
C PHE A 63 -16.25 17.15 -1.80
N GLU A 64 -16.71 16.72 -2.98
CA GLU A 64 -17.96 15.95 -3.12
C GLU A 64 -17.89 14.61 -2.38
N ILE A 65 -16.78 13.88 -2.52
CA ILE A 65 -16.54 12.61 -1.82
C ILE A 65 -16.63 12.78 -0.29
N SER A 66 -16.10 13.88 0.25
CA SER A 66 -16.16 14.15 1.70
C SER A 66 -17.58 14.41 2.22
N HIS A 67 -18.53 14.76 1.35
CA HIS A 67 -19.93 14.97 1.69
C HIS A 67 -20.80 13.71 1.51
N LEU A 68 -20.35 12.71 0.75
CA LEU A 68 -21.05 11.44 0.57
C LEU A 68 -21.46 10.74 1.88
N PRO A 69 -20.63 10.68 2.95
CA PRO A 69 -21.05 10.08 4.21
C PRO A 69 -22.28 10.76 4.82
N GLN A 70 -22.38 12.09 4.69
CA GLN A 70 -23.52 12.86 5.19
C GLN A 70 -24.79 12.53 4.40
N TYR A 71 -24.68 12.35 3.08
CA TYR A 71 -25.79 11.91 2.25
C TYR A 71 -26.25 10.50 2.60
N LEU A 72 -25.31 9.57 2.85
CA LEU A 72 -25.63 8.22 3.29
C LEU A 72 -26.34 8.19 4.65
N VAL A 73 -25.89 9.01 5.61
CA VAL A 73 -26.55 9.14 6.93
C VAL A 73 -27.98 9.69 6.80
N ARG A 74 -28.20 10.68 5.92
CA ARG A 74 -29.54 11.21 5.65
C ARG A 74 -30.43 10.17 4.98
N LEU A 75 -29.89 9.41 4.03
CA LEU A 75 -30.63 8.34 3.34
C LEU A 75 -31.02 7.23 4.31
N ALA A 76 -30.08 6.79 5.16
CA ALA A 76 -30.33 5.77 6.18
C ALA A 76 -31.41 6.22 7.19
N LYS A 77 -31.39 7.49 7.61
CA LYS A 77 -32.44 8.09 8.47
C LYS A 77 -33.79 8.26 7.78
N SER A 78 -33.84 8.29 6.45
CA SER A 78 -35.10 8.40 5.70
C SER A 78 -35.77 7.05 5.42
N ILE A 79 -35.03 5.95 5.55
CA ILE A 79 -35.50 4.57 5.27
C ILE A 79 -35.87 3.83 6.57
N GLY A 80 -35.34 4.25 7.73
CA GLY A 80 -35.72 3.73 9.05
C GLY A 80 -36.72 4.63 9.77
#